data_AF-A0A7V8RKH1-F1
#
_entry.id   AF-A0A7V8RKH1-F1
#
_cell.length_a   1.000
_cell.length_b   1.000
_cell.length_c   1.000
_cell.angle_alpha   90.00
_cell.angle_beta   90.00
_cell.angle_gamma   90.00
#
_symmetry.space_group_name_H-M   'P 1'
#
loop_
_entity.id
_entity.type
_entity.pdbx_description
1 polymer ?
#
loop_
_entity_poly.entity_id
_entity_poly.type
_entity_poly.pdbx_seq_one_letter_code
_entity_poly.pdbx_strand_id
1 'polypeptide(L)' 'MKVIKGVLFVFLLVASAMGVFNLIFILIGTYVGPLYESDADQSRNFAIWLLGNIGVMIVAAVAGIIWSRRRAKRI' A
#
# COMPACT_ATOMS: atom_id res chain seq x y z
N MET A 1 11.87 -16.49 -17.38
CA MET A 1 12.49 -16.18 -16.06
C MET A 1 12.55 -14.68 -15.72
N LYS A 2 12.95 -13.77 -16.62
CA LYS A 2 12.97 -12.31 -16.32
C LYS A 2 11.58 -11.78 -15.91
N VAL A 3 10.51 -12.23 -16.58
CA VAL A 3 9.12 -11.86 -16.26
C VAL A 3 8.71 -12.32 -14.86
N ILE A 4 8.96 -13.58 -14.50
CA ILE A 4 8.61 -14.14 -13.17
C ILE A 4 9.30 -13.34 -12.04
N LYS A 5 10.60 -13.05 -12.18
CA LYS A 5 11.33 -12.23 -11.20
C LYS A 5 10.75 -10.81 -11.10
N GLY A 6 10.35 -10.23 -12.23
CA GLY A 6 9.69 -8.92 -12.27
C GLY A 6 8.34 -8.91 -11.57
N VAL A 7 7.50 -9.92 -11.82
CA VAL A 7 6.18 -10.07 -11.17
C VAL A 7 6.34 -10.28 -9.67
N LEU A 8 7.25 -11.17 -9.24
CA LEU A 8 7.53 -11.39 -7.82
C LEU A 8 8.01 -10.11 -7.13
N PHE A 9 8.87 -9.34 -7.79
CA PHE A 9 9.33 -8.04 -7.26
C PHE A 9 8.17 -7.07 -7.05
N VAL A 10 7.28 -6.92 -8.04
CA VAL A 10 6.10 -6.04 -7.92
C VAL A 10 5.20 -6.51 -6.78
N PHE A 11 4.96 -7.82 -6.68
CA PHE A 11 4.12 -8.39 -5.62
C PHE A 11 4.69 -8.12 -4.23
N LEU A 12 5.98 -8.37 -4.02
CA LEU A 12 6.66 -8.09 -2.75
C LEU A 12 6.65 -6.59 -2.42
N LEU A 13 6.80 -5.73 -3.43
CA LEU A 13 6.73 -4.27 -3.23
C LEU A 13 5.32 -3.84 -2.79
N VAL A 14 4.27 -4.36 -3.43
CA VAL A 14 2.88 -4.06 -3.05
C VAL A 14 2.60 -4.57 -1.64
N ALA A 15 2.95 -5.82 -1.34
CA ALA A 15 2.72 -6.43 -0.03
C ALA A 15 3.42 -5.65 1.09
N SER A 16 4.69 -5.27 0.88
CA SER A 16 5.43 -4.45 1.85
C SER A 16 4.85 -3.05 2.02
N ALA A 17 4.49 -2.38 0.92
CA ALA A 17 3.88 -1.05 0.97
C ALA A 17 2.53 -1.05 1.71
N MET A 18 1.68 -2.05 1.44
CA MET A 18 0.42 -2.23 2.17
C MET A 18 0.65 -2.53 3.64
N GLY A 19 1.63 -3.38 3.97
CA GLY A 19 1.99 -3.67 5.36
C GLY A 19 2.41 -2.41 6.12
N VAL A 20 3.28 -1.59 5.52
CA VAL A 20 3.72 -0.31 6.11
C VAL A 20 2.55 0.65 6.28
N PHE A 21 1.70 0.81 5.27
CA PHE A 21 0.52 1.68 5.36
C PHE A 21 -0.41 1.27 6.52
N ASN A 22 -0.70 -0.02 6.64
CA ASN A 22 -1.58 -0.53 7.69
C ASN A 22 -0.95 -0.38 9.09
N LEU A 23 0.36 -0.63 9.23
CA LEU A 23 1.07 -0.39 10.49
C LEU A 23 1.00 1.07 10.91
N ILE A 24 1.21 2.01 9.98
CA ILE A 24 1.10 3.44 10.24
C ILE A 24 -0.33 3.80 10.65
N PHE A 25 -1.33 3.29 9.94
CA PHE A 25 -2.73 3.57 10.24
C PHE A 25 -3.13 3.09 11.65
N ILE A 26 -2.69 1.89 12.05
CA ILE A 26 -2.89 1.35 13.40
C ILE A 26 -2.18 2.21 14.44
N LEU A 27 -0.92 2.59 14.21
CA LEU A 27 -0.15 3.43 15.11
C LEU A 27 -0.84 4.78 15.36
N ILE A 28 -1.29 5.44 14.29
CA ILE A 28 -2.03 6.71 14.40
C ILE A 28 -3.30 6.51 15.21
N GLY A 29 -4.11 5.49 14.88
CA GLY A 29 -5.37 5.23 15.59
C GLY A 29 -5.21 4.78 17.04
N THR A 30 -4.02 4.32 17.44
CA THR A 30 -3.74 3.87 18.81
C THR A 30 -3.15 5.00 19.66
N TYR A 31 -2.25 5.82 19.11
CA TYR A 31 -1.43 6.75 19.89
C TYR A 31 -1.75 8.23 19.69
N VAL A 32 -2.44 8.61 18.60
CA VAL A 32 -2.78 10.01 18.30
C VAL A 32 -4.22 10.35 18.72
N GLY A 33 -5.00 9.34 19.05
CA GLY A 33 -6.40 9.45 19.46
C GLY A 33 -7.23 8.37 18.77
N PRO A 34 -8.33 7.90 19.39
CA PRO A 34 -9.20 6.93 18.75
C PRO A 34 -9.77 7.56 17.49
N LEU A 35 -9.47 6.96 16.34
CA LEU A 35 -10.11 7.38 15.09
C LEU A 35 -11.65 7.22 15.22
N TYR A 36 -12.12 6.28 16.04
CA TYR A 36 -13.52 5.87 16.12
C TYR A 36 -14.18 6.38 17.41
N GLU A 37 -14.80 7.56 17.39
CA GLU A 37 -15.59 8.09 18.52
C GLU A 37 -17.11 8.04 18.28
N SER A 38 -17.56 7.93 17.03
CA SER A 38 -18.97 7.77 16.65
C SER A 38 -19.14 6.88 15.40
N ASP A 39 -20.33 6.32 15.16
CA ASP A 39 -20.63 5.51 13.96
C ASP A 39 -20.38 6.28 12.65
N ALA A 40 -20.64 7.59 12.64
CA ALA A 40 -20.38 8.47 11.50
C ALA A 40 -18.87 8.65 11.26
N ASP A 41 -18.08 8.77 12.34
CA ASP A 41 -16.63 8.83 12.25
C ASP A 41 -16.04 7.47 11.83
N GLN A 42 -16.67 6.36 12.23
CA GLN A 42 -16.27 5.02 11.82
C GLN A 42 -16.44 4.77 10.33
N SER A 43 -17.57 5.16 9.75
CA SER A 43 -17.79 5.04 8.31
C SER A 43 -16.80 5.90 7.51
N ARG A 44 -16.55 7.14 7.94
CA ARG A 44 -15.57 8.04 7.31
C ARG A 44 -14.16 7.48 7.37
N ASN A 45 -13.73 6.99 8.52
CA ASN A 45 -12.36 6.49 8.70
C ASN A 45 -12.14 5.15 8.00
N PHE A 46 -13.16 4.30 7.93
CA PHE A 46 -13.14 3.10 7.10
C PHE A 46 -12.99 3.47 5.62
N ALA A 47 -13.72 4.47 5.13
CA ALA A 47 -13.58 4.94 3.75
C ALA A 47 -12.18 5.49 3.47
N ILE A 48 -11.59 6.27 4.39
CA ILE A 48 -10.21 6.78 4.28
C ILE A 48 -9.21 5.63 4.26
N TRP A 49 -9.34 4.66 5.16
CA TRP A 49 -8.48 3.48 5.21
C TRP A 49 -8.57 2.65 3.92
N LEU A 50 -9.78 2.44 3.42
CA LEU A 50 -10.03 1.67 2.19
C LEU A 50 -9.46 2.38 0.96
N LEU A 51 -9.74 3.67 0.80
CA LEU A 51 -9.18 4.50 -0.27
C LEU A 51 -7.66 4.57 -0.20
N GLY A 52 -7.10 4.67 1.01
CA GLY A 52 -5.66 4.61 1.24
C GLY A 52 -5.04 3.29 0.79
N ASN A 53 -5.64 2.14 1.13
CA ASN A 53 -5.17 0.84 0.65
C ASN A 53 -5.21 0.73 -0.88
N ILE A 54 -6.32 1.16 -1.51
CA ILE A 54 -6.45 1.17 -2.98
C ILE A 54 -5.37 2.06 -3.61
N GLY A 55 -5.18 3.27 -3.07
CA GLY A 55 -4.16 4.21 -3.54
C GLY A 55 -2.74 3.64 -3.42
N VAL A 56 -2.38 3.09 -2.26
CA VAL A 56 -1.07 2.47 -2.02
C VAL A 56 -0.83 1.29 -2.96
N MET A 57 -1.82 0.43 -3.14
CA MET A 57 -1.74 -0.70 -4.07
C MET A 57 -1.46 -0.23 -5.51
N ILE A 58 -2.21 0.74 -6.01
CA ILE A 58 -2.04 1.26 -7.37
C ILE A 58 -0.66 1.90 -7.54
N VAL A 59 -0.26 2.79 -6.62
CA VAL A 59 1.02 3.49 -6.70
C VAL A 59 2.19 2.51 -6.62
N ALA A 60 2.17 1.56 -5.68
CA ALA A 60 3.22 0.56 -5.53
C ALA A 60 3.31 -0.36 -6.75
N ALA A 61 2.17 -0.80 -7.30
CA ALA A 61 2.15 -1.63 -8.50
C ALA A 61 2.75 -0.88 -9.71
N VAL A 62 2.32 0.35 -9.95
CA VAL A 62 2.83 1.18 -11.07
C VAL A 62 4.33 1.45 -10.90
N ALA A 63 4.77 1.86 -9.70
CA ALA A 63 6.17 2.10 -9.41
C ALA A 63 7.02 0.83 -9.60
N GLY A 64 6.54 -0.31 -9.10
CA GLY A 64 7.19 -1.61 -9.25
C GLY A 64 7.33 -2.02 -10.72
N ILE A 65 6.28 -1.84 -11.53
CA ILE A 65 6.30 -2.15 -12.96
C ILE A 65 7.30 -1.25 -13.69
N ILE A 66 7.27 0.06 -13.44
CA ILE A 66 8.21 1.01 -14.05
C ILE A 66 9.65 0.63 -13.69
N TRP A 67 9.92 0.34 -12.42
CA TRP A 67 11.26 -0.04 -11.97
C TRP A 67 11.71 -1.37 -12.57
N SER A 68 10.85 -2.39 -12.56
CA SER A 68 11.12 -3.70 -13.15
C SER A 68 11.48 -3.57 -14.64
N ARG A 69 10.70 -2.80 -15.40
CA ARG A 69 10.99 -2.51 -16.82
C ARG A 69 12.30 -1.75 -17.01
N ARG A 70 12.60 -0.76 -16.16
CA ARG A 70 13.87 0.00 -16.22
C ARG A 70 15.08 -0.89 -15.96
N ARG A 71 15.01 -1.80 -14.98
CA ARG A 71 16.11 -2.76 -14.73
C ARG A 71 16.25 -3.76 -15.87
N ALA A 72 15.15 -4.28 -16.40
CA ALA A 72 15.18 -5.22 -17.52
C ALA A 72 15.80 -4.61 -18.80
N LYS A 73 15.73 -3.29 -19.00
CA LYS A 73 16.42 -2.59 -20.11
C LYS A 73 17.92 -2.39 -19.88
N ARG A 74 18.40 -2.46 -18.64
CA ARG A 74 19.82 -2.26 -18.29
C ARG A 74 20.63 -3.56 -18.22
N ILE A 75 19.97 -4.73 -18.34
CA ILE A 75 20.55 -6.07 -18.17
C ILE A 75 20.20 -6.96 -19.36
#